data_AF-A0A6P1NHJ8-F1
#
_entry.id   AF-A0A6P1NHJ8-F1
#
_cell.length_a   1.000
_cell.length_b   1.000
_cell.length_c   1.000
_cell.angle_alpha   90.00
_cell.angle_beta   90.00
_cell.angle_gamma   90.00
#
_symmetry.space_group_name_H-M   'P 1'
#
loop_
_entity.id
_entity.type
_entity.pdbx_description
1 polymer ?
#
loop_
_entity_poly.entity_id
_entity_poly.type
_entity_poly.pdbx_seq_one_letter_code
_entity_poly.pdbx_strand_id
1 'polypeptide(L)' 'MTTPKAPIKRPWLLAKPVTWKARDQIRIPGIGLFRRDAMQAHLTPDEARALADRLHDMADRVDSATTSKETN' A
#
# COMPACT_ATOMS: atom_id res chain seq x y z
N MET A 1 5.81 -6.41 -28.68
CA MET A 1 5.19 -5.19 -28.10
C MET A 1 4.49 -5.60 -26.81
N THR A 2 5.12 -5.38 -25.66
CA THR A 2 4.50 -5.64 -24.34
C THR A 2 3.56 -4.49 -24.02
N THR A 3 2.26 -4.78 -23.92
CA THR A 3 1.23 -3.79 -23.59
C THR A 3 1.49 -3.27 -22.16
N PRO A 4 1.53 -1.95 -21.92
CA PRO A 4 1.69 -1.44 -20.57
C PRO A 4 0.45 -1.82 -19.74
N LYS A 5 0.67 -2.61 -18.68
CA LYS A 5 -0.37 -3.00 -17.73
C LYS A 5 -0.90 -1.72 -17.07
N ALA A 6 -2.13 -1.35 -17.41
CA ALA A 6 -2.77 -0.17 -16.84
C ALA A 6 -2.75 -0.23 -15.30
N PRO A 7 -2.47 0.87 -14.59
CA PRO A 7 -2.47 0.87 -13.14
C PRO A 7 -3.86 0.50 -12.63
N ILE A 8 -3.96 -0.64 -11.93
CA ILE A 8 -5.20 -1.10 -11.31
C ILE A 8 -5.49 -0.16 -10.13
N LYS A 9 -6.18 0.95 -10.40
CA LYS A 9 -6.75 1.79 -9.34
C LYS A 9 -7.89 0.99 -8.72
N ARG A 10 -7.63 0.35 -7.57
CA ARG A 10 -8.68 -0.27 -6.75
C ARG A 10 -9.47 0.86 -6.06
N PRO A 11 -10.69 1.22 -6.52
CA PRO A 11 -11.39 2.40 -5.99
C PRO A 11 -11.74 2.27 -4.50
N TRP A 12 -11.74 1.05 -3.96
CA TRP A 12 -12.08 0.77 -2.57
C TRP A 12 -10.90 0.81 -1.59
N LEU A 13 -9.66 0.99 -2.05
CA LEU A 13 -8.47 1.13 -1.19
C LEU A 13 -7.77 2.45 -1.50
N LEU A 14 -7.82 3.40 -0.57
CA LEU A 14 -7.27 4.73 -0.74
C LEU A 14 -6.23 5.01 0.35
N ALA A 15 -5.02 5.38 -0.06
CA ALA A 15 -4.02 5.95 0.84
C ALA A 15 -4.08 7.47 0.74
N LYS A 16 -4.22 8.18 1.87
CA LYS A 16 -4.29 9.65 1.90
C LYS A 16 -3.50 10.20 3.09
N PRO A 17 -2.86 11.38 2.97
CA PRO A 17 -2.27 12.08 4.11
C PRO A 17 -3.37 12.42 5.14
N VAL A 18 -3.17 12.01 6.39
CA VAL A 18 -4.10 12.26 7.49
C VAL A 18 -3.33 12.55 8.76
N THR A 19 -3.72 13.63 9.43
CA THR A 19 -3.21 13.97 10.76
C THR A 19 -4.10 13.32 11.80
N TRP A 20 -3.57 12.33 12.53
CA TRP A 20 -4.28 11.67 13.62
C TRP A 20 -4.13 12.46 14.91
N LYS A 21 -5.19 12.50 15.73
CA LYS A 21 -5.13 13.06 17.08
C LYS A 21 -5.03 11.91 18.07
N ALA A 22 -3.86 11.75 18.69
CA ALA A 22 -3.65 10.78 19.75
C ALA A 22 -4.37 11.20 21.05
N ARG A 23 -4.48 10.26 22.00
CA ARG A 23 -5.24 10.42 23.26
C ARG A 23 -4.71 11.56 24.14
N ASP A 24 -3.44 11.87 24.01
CA ASP A 24 -2.68 12.97 24.63
C ASP A 24 -2.82 14.32 23.91
N GLN A 25 -3.73 14.41 22.93
CA GLN A 25 -3.92 15.56 22.04
C GLN A 25 -2.75 15.84 21.08
N ILE A 26 -1.75 14.97 21.00
CA ILE A 26 -0.67 15.11 20.03
C ILE A 26 -1.21 14.84 18.62
N ARG A 27 -0.91 15.74 17.70
CA ARG A 27 -1.22 15.59 16.27
C ARG A 27 -0.06 14.89 15.58
N ILE A 28 -0.29 13.66 15.15
CA ILE A 28 0.72 12.86 14.45
C ILE A 28 0.41 12.90 12.95
N PRO A 29 1.23 13.59 12.13
CA PRO A 29 1.09 13.55 10.69
C PRO A 29 1.44 12.14 10.18
N GLY A 30 0.62 11.61 9.28
CA GLY A 30 0.86 10.30 8.72
C GLY A 30 -0.01 10.02 7.51
N ILE A 31 -0.11 8.74 7.17
CA ILE A 31 -0.82 8.22 6.01
C ILE A 31 -1.91 7.29 6.51
N GLY A 32 -3.16 7.63 6.21
CA GLY A 32 -4.31 6.77 6.48
C GLY A 32 -4.54 5.81 5.32
N LEU A 33 -4.71 4.53 5.63
CA LEU A 33 -5.20 3.51 4.70
C LEU A 33 -6.71 3.36 4.89
N PHE A 34 -7.49 3.69 3.87
CA PHE A 34 -8.94 3.68 3.92
C PHE A 34 -9.52 2.55 3.09
N ARG A 35 -10.53 1.88 3.65
CA ARG A 35 -11.44 1.01 2.91
C ARG A 35 -12.82 1.64 2.91
N ARG A 36 -13.27 2.11 1.74
CA ARG A 36 -14.45 3.00 1.62
C ARG A 36 -14.24 4.23 2.53
N ASP A 37 -15.14 4.45 3.50
CA ASP A 37 -15.10 5.59 4.42
C ASP A 37 -14.46 5.25 5.78
N ALA A 38 -14.03 4.00 5.98
CA ALA A 38 -13.42 3.55 7.23
C ALA A 38 -11.90 3.48 7.11
N MET A 39 -11.19 4.26 7.94
CA MET A 39 -9.75 4.13 8.09
C MET A 39 -9.42 2.79 8.76
N GLN A 40 -8.64 1.97 8.07
CA GLN A 40 -8.20 0.65 8.55
C GLN A 40 -6.90 0.74 9.34
N ALA A 41 -6.00 1.63 8.91
CA ALA A 41 -4.72 1.84 9.57
C ALA A 41 -4.26 3.30 9.40
N HIS A 42 -3.50 3.78 10.37
CA HIS A 42 -2.72 5.01 10.28
C HIS A 42 -1.25 4.61 10.40
N LEU A 43 -0.43 5.11 9.49
CA LEU A 43 1.01 4.86 9.43
C LEU A 43 1.72 6.19 9.56
N THR A 44 2.77 6.23 10.36
CA THR A 44 3.77 7.30 10.27
C THR A 44 4.46 7.27 8.90
N PRO A 45 5.14 8.36 8.48
CA PRO A 45 5.87 8.37 7.21
C PRO A 45 6.89 7.23 7.08
N ASP A 46 7.58 6.88 8.16
CA ASP A 46 8.60 5.82 8.15
C ASP A 46 7.97 4.42 8.04
N GLU A 47 6.88 4.17 8.77
CA GLU A 47 6.13 2.92 8.65
C GLU A 47 5.54 2.73 7.25
N ALA A 48 5.07 3.82 6.63
CA ALA A 48 4.54 3.77 5.28
C ALA A 48 5.61 3.44 4.24
N ARG A 49 6.83 3.97 4.38
CA ARG A 49 7.98 3.61 3.53
C ARG A 49 8.35 2.14 3.71
N ALA A 50 8.51 1.69 4.96
CA ALA A 50 8.84 0.30 5.24
C ALA A 50 7.77 -0.67 4.74
N LEU A 51 6.49 -0.29 4.79
CA LEU A 51 5.40 -1.09 4.20
C LEU A 51 5.48 -1.11 2.67
N ALA A 52 5.79 0.02 2.03
CA ALA A 52 5.96 0.09 0.58
C ALA A 52 7.09 -0.84 0.11
N ASP A 53 8.22 -0.85 0.80
CA ASP A 53 9.35 -1.75 0.49
C ASP A 53 8.93 -3.22 0.59
N ARG A 54 8.24 -3.59 1.67
CA ARG A 54 7.72 -4.96 1.82
C ARG A 54 6.72 -5.34 0.72
N LEU A 55 5.85 -4.42 0.33
CA LEU A 55 4.90 -4.65 -0.76
C LEU A 55 5.62 -4.83 -2.10
N HIS A 56 6.73 -4.10 -2.31
CA HIS A 56 7.58 -4.26 -3.48
C HIS A 56 8.21 -5.65 -3.52
N ASP A 57 8.87 -6.07 -2.42
CA ASP A 57 9.46 -7.41 -2.30
C ASP A 57 8.42 -8.53 -2.53
N MET A 58 7.20 -8.34 -2.02
CA MET A 58 6.11 -9.30 -2.23
C MET A 58 5.65 -9.35 -3.68
N ALA A 59 5.57 -8.22 -4.37
CA ALA A 59 5.20 -8.15 -5.78
C ALA A 59 6.25 -8.90 -6.63
N ASP A 60 7.53 -8.63 -6.41
CA ASP A 60 8.62 -9.29 -7.13
C ASP A 60 8.59 -10.82 -6.97
N ARG A 61 8.29 -11.31 -5.77
CA ARG A 61 8.14 -12.75 -5.51
C ARG A 61 6.95 -13.37 -6.25
N VAL A 62 5.82 -12.67 -6.31
CA VAL A 62 4.62 -13.14 -7.02
C VAL A 62 4.86 -13.21 -8.53
N ASP A 63 5.51 -12.19 -9.09
CA ASP A 63 5.84 -12.16 -10.53
C ASP A 63 6.87 -13.25 -10.88
N SER A 64 7.87 -13.46 -10.02
CA SER A 64 8.86 -14.52 -10.17
C SER A 64 8.23 -15.93 -10.13
N ALA A 65 7.31 -16.17 -9.18
CA ALA A 65 6.63 -17.46 -9.05
C ALA A 65 5.67 -17.78 -10.21
N THR A 66 5.13 -16.75 -10.87
CA THR A 66 4.25 -16.92 -12.03
C THR A 66 5.03 -17.37 -13.26
N THR A 67 6.23 -16.82 -13.47
CA THR A 67 7.11 -17.18 -14.61
C THR A 67 7.53 -18.66 -14.59
N SER A 68 7.72 -19.26 -13.42
CA SER A 68 8.16 -20.67 -13.32
C SER A 68 7.09 -21.72 -13.63
N LYS A 69 5.80 -21.36 -13.69
CA LYS A 69 4.72 -22.31 -13.96
C LYS A 69 4.38 -22.50 -15.44
N GLU A 70 4.90 -21.65 -16.33
CA GLU A 70 4.54 -21.66 -17.75
C GLU A 70 5.53 -22.46 -18.62
N THR A 71 6.56 -23.09 -18.03
CA THR A 71 7.61 -23.84 -18.73
C THR A 71 7.62 -25.35 -18.44
N ASN A 72 6.53 -25.93 -17.94
CA ASN A 72 6.43 -27.39 -17.71
C ASN A 72 5.14 -27.96 -18.30
#